data_AF-A0A8C9RDS3-F1
#
_entry.id   AF-A0A8C9RDS3-F1
#
_cell.length_a   1.000
_cell.length_b   1.000
_cell.length_c   1.000
_cell.angle_alpha   90.00
_cell.angle_beta   90.00
_cell.angle_gamma   90.00
#
_symmetry.space_group_name_H-M   'P 1'
#
loop_
_entity.id
_entity.type
_entity.pdbx_description
1 polymer ?
#
loop_
_entity_poly.entity_id
_entity_poly.type
_entity_poly.pdbx_seq_one_letter_code
_entity_poly.pdbx_strand_id
1 'polypeptide(L)'
;MDLDPEDVPQVTEGHGGAERYELSKTSPEVQPSTPTLAPEEHEPAVSRGGMQRPLALETFEFPPSVQLETMPLFPQWRLPLKLVAALLAVTFLYTLLRDVVQPGISGSWRDLYKMPVLVVNKALPWTSITLLALVYLPGQVAAVLQLHRGTKYSRFPAWLERWLCMRKQLGLLSFLLSALHAFYSVCYPMRRSYRYKLLNWAYQQVQQNRSDAWVEDDVWRMEIYISLGILGLAALAMVAVSSVPSVSSALSWREFQCIQRSLGYGALLLCTAHALVYGWRKWAEPRSYVWYTPPSFILASALPAVVLLGKATLLLPCLNRKLARIQRGWELTCTSSRLHKRGGV
;
A
#
# COMPACT_ATOMS: atom_id res chain seq x y z
N MET A 1 7.39 -13.87 -5.70
CA MET A 1 7.86 -15.03 -6.48
C MET A 1 9.03 -14.61 -7.36
N ASP A 2 10.16 -14.33 -6.70
CA ASP A 2 11.48 -14.29 -7.32
C ASP A 2 12.19 -15.55 -6.78
N LEU A 3 12.47 -16.50 -7.67
CA LEU A 3 13.41 -17.61 -7.45
C LEU A 3 14.79 -17.14 -7.91
N ASP A 4 15.84 -17.60 -7.24
CA ASP A 4 17.20 -17.09 -7.44
C ASP A 4 17.74 -17.36 -8.86
N PRO A 5 18.60 -16.46 -9.39
CA PRO A 5 19.11 -16.57 -10.76
C PRO A 5 20.42 -17.39 -10.89
N GLU A 6 20.88 -18.07 -9.84
CA GLU A 6 22.14 -18.83 -9.85
C GLU A 6 21.93 -20.35 -9.90
N ASP A 7 21.65 -20.86 -11.10
CA ASP A 7 21.95 -22.25 -11.51
C ASP A 7 22.13 -22.34 -13.05
N VAL A 8 22.55 -21.24 -13.68
CA VAL A 8 22.74 -21.13 -15.13
C VAL A 8 24.23 -21.02 -15.45
N PRO A 9 24.85 -22.05 -16.05
CA PRO A 9 26.22 -21.95 -16.56
C PRO A 9 26.30 -20.90 -17.67
N GLN A 10 27.32 -20.04 -17.64
CA GLN A 10 27.60 -19.17 -18.78
C GLN A 10 28.07 -20.03 -19.96
N VAL A 11 27.31 -20.00 -21.06
CA VAL A 11 27.74 -20.56 -22.35
C VAL A 11 28.14 -19.40 -23.26
N THR A 12 29.38 -19.44 -23.74
CA THR A 12 29.99 -18.47 -24.64
C THR A 12 29.29 -18.39 -25.99
N GLU A 13 29.09 -17.18 -26.52
CA GLU A 13 28.49 -16.97 -27.84
C GLU A 13 29.39 -17.50 -28.97
N GLY A 14 28.82 -18.34 -29.84
CA GLY A 14 29.42 -18.77 -31.10
C GLY A 14 29.07 -17.82 -32.25
N HIS A 15 30.03 -17.56 -33.14
CA HIS A 15 29.89 -16.66 -34.29
C HIS A 15 28.91 -17.16 -35.37
N GLY A 16 28.13 -16.21 -35.92
CA GLY A 16 27.37 -16.30 -37.17
C GLY A 16 26.26 -15.25 -37.18
N GLY A 17 26.01 -14.45 -38.23
CA GLY A 17 26.66 -14.36 -39.53
C GLY A 17 25.64 -13.95 -40.60
N ALA A 18 25.52 -12.64 -40.88
CA ALA A 18 24.67 -12.02 -41.92
C ALA A 18 23.13 -12.30 -41.79
N GLU A 19 22.19 -11.50 -42.31
CA GLU A 19 22.23 -10.55 -43.44
C GLU A 19 21.52 -9.21 -43.17
N ARG A 20 21.77 -8.26 -44.08
CA ARG A 20 21.24 -6.89 -44.12
C ARG A 20 20.11 -6.81 -45.14
N TYR A 21 18.94 -6.28 -44.75
CA TYR A 21 17.94 -5.78 -45.70
C TYR A 21 17.92 -4.25 -45.71
N GLU A 22 18.41 -3.65 -46.80
CA GLU A 22 18.15 -2.26 -47.13
C GLU A 22 16.84 -2.15 -47.93
N LEU A 23 16.07 -1.08 -47.72
CA LEU A 23 14.98 -0.72 -48.60
C LEU A 23 15.19 0.71 -49.13
N SER A 24 14.98 0.88 -50.43
CA SER A 24 15.47 2.02 -51.21
C SER A 24 14.71 3.33 -50.96
N LYS A 25 15.45 4.42 -51.18
CA LYS A 25 15.02 5.81 -51.32
C LYS A 25 13.83 5.98 -52.28
N THR A 26 12.96 6.94 -51.99
CA THR A 26 12.74 8.14 -52.84
C THR A 26 12.07 9.26 -52.05
N SER A 27 12.50 10.50 -52.28
CA SER A 27 11.86 11.74 -51.85
C SER A 27 12.09 12.77 -52.95
N PRO A 28 11.12 13.65 -53.26
CA PRO A 28 11.37 14.92 -53.91
C PRO A 28 11.45 16.04 -52.87
N GLU A 29 12.41 16.94 -53.08
CA GLU A 29 12.64 18.14 -52.30
C GLU A 29 11.91 19.33 -52.94
N VAL A 30 11.25 20.18 -52.15
CA VAL A 30 10.71 21.47 -52.62
C VAL A 30 11.10 22.55 -51.61
N GLN A 31 11.92 23.50 -52.07
CA GLN A 31 12.41 24.62 -51.27
C GLN A 31 11.42 25.80 -51.25
N PRO A 32 11.49 26.68 -50.23
CA PRO A 32 10.45 27.68 -49.96
C PRO A 32 10.65 28.99 -50.74
N SER A 33 9.56 29.73 -50.94
CA SER A 33 9.57 31.10 -51.45
C SER A 33 8.84 32.05 -50.50
N THR A 34 9.51 33.14 -50.11
CA THR A 34 8.96 34.27 -49.36
C THR A 34 8.99 35.52 -50.24
N PRO A 35 7.97 36.39 -50.19
CA PRO A 35 8.30 37.81 -50.03
C PRO A 35 7.32 38.66 -49.18
N THR A 36 7.91 39.60 -48.42
CA THR A 36 7.45 41.00 -48.21
C THR A 36 6.37 41.35 -47.16
N LEU A 37 6.69 42.34 -46.30
CA LEU A 37 5.78 43.17 -45.47
C LEU A 37 5.59 44.54 -46.15
N ALA A 38 4.66 45.44 -45.81
CA ALA A 38 3.83 45.67 -44.61
C ALA A 38 2.52 46.42 -45.07
N PRO A 39 1.70 47.14 -44.25
CA PRO A 39 1.78 47.46 -42.81
C PRO A 39 0.51 47.15 -41.98
N GLU A 40 0.53 47.57 -40.72
CA GLU A 40 -0.52 47.40 -39.69
C GLU A 40 -1.78 48.25 -39.92
N GLU A 41 -2.92 47.76 -39.42
CA GLU A 41 -4.00 48.61 -38.90
C GLU A 41 -4.33 48.22 -37.45
N HIS A 42 -4.54 49.22 -36.59
CA HIS A 42 -4.88 49.07 -35.17
C HIS A 42 -6.40 48.88 -34.97
N GLU A 43 -6.79 47.92 -34.13
CA GLU A 43 -8.08 47.90 -33.41
C GLU A 43 -7.86 47.32 -31.99
N PRO A 44 -8.64 47.75 -30.97
CA PRO A 44 -8.17 47.75 -29.58
C PRO A 44 -8.41 46.46 -28.77
N ALA A 45 -7.72 46.37 -27.63
CA ALA A 45 -7.63 45.18 -26.80
C ALA A 45 -8.95 44.75 -26.12
N VAL A 46 -9.35 43.49 -26.34
CA VAL A 46 -10.24 42.76 -25.43
C VAL A 46 -9.40 41.93 -24.46
N SER A 47 -9.57 42.22 -23.16
CA SER A 47 -8.83 41.57 -22.07
C SER A 47 -8.95 40.04 -22.10
N ARG A 48 -7.80 39.34 -22.03
CA ARG A 48 -7.72 37.89 -21.82
C ARG A 48 -8.09 37.50 -20.39
N GLY A 49 -9.36 37.71 -20.03
CA GLY A 49 -9.99 37.09 -18.87
C GLY A 49 -10.29 35.62 -19.15
N GLY A 50 -9.28 34.76 -19.01
CA GLY A 50 -9.38 33.31 -19.22
C GLY A 50 -10.17 32.57 -18.13
N MET A 51 -11.39 33.01 -17.84
CA MET A 51 -12.34 32.26 -17.03
C MET A 51 -13.01 31.20 -17.92
N GLN A 52 -12.79 29.92 -17.63
CA GLN A 52 -13.49 28.84 -18.33
C GLN A 52 -14.99 28.99 -18.04
N ARG A 53 -15.79 29.36 -19.05
CA ARG A 53 -17.25 29.28 -18.95
C ARG A 53 -17.62 27.80 -18.84
N PRO A 54 -18.36 27.37 -17.81
CA PRO A 54 -18.92 26.02 -17.80
C PRO A 54 -19.83 25.83 -19.01
N LEU A 55 -19.87 24.60 -19.53
CA LEU A 55 -20.73 24.23 -20.65
C LEU A 55 -22.19 24.46 -20.25
N ALA A 56 -22.99 25.13 -21.11
CA ALA A 56 -24.38 25.48 -20.83
C ALA A 56 -25.33 24.28 -20.56
N LEU A 57 -24.81 23.06 -20.68
CA LEU A 57 -25.48 21.82 -20.27
C LEU A 57 -25.47 21.63 -18.74
N GLU A 58 -24.40 22.05 -18.05
CA GLU A 58 -24.22 21.86 -16.60
C GLU A 58 -25.21 22.68 -15.75
N THR A 59 -25.72 23.78 -16.31
CA THR A 59 -26.70 24.67 -15.65
C THR A 59 -28.10 24.06 -15.44
N PHE A 60 -28.39 22.87 -16.00
CA PHE A 60 -29.67 22.18 -15.81
C PHE A 60 -29.65 21.09 -14.72
N GLU A 61 -28.48 20.64 -14.26
CA GLU A 61 -28.38 19.52 -13.31
C GLU A 61 -28.48 19.94 -11.83
N PHE A 62 -28.22 21.21 -11.52
CA PHE A 62 -28.12 21.69 -10.14
C PHE A 62 -28.99 22.93 -9.89
N PRO A 63 -29.67 23.04 -8.73
CA PRO A 63 -30.45 24.23 -8.42
C PRO A 63 -29.53 25.45 -8.28
N PRO A 64 -29.96 26.67 -8.71
CA PRO A 64 -29.12 27.87 -8.77
C PRO A 64 -28.64 28.39 -7.40
N SER A 65 -29.09 27.78 -6.30
CA SER A 65 -28.57 28.00 -4.94
C SER A 65 -27.28 27.21 -4.64
N VAL A 66 -26.90 26.25 -5.49
CA VAL A 66 -25.72 25.39 -5.31
C VAL A 66 -24.53 25.98 -6.07
N GLN A 67 -23.73 26.80 -5.38
CA GLN A 67 -22.45 27.28 -5.89
C GLN A 67 -21.40 26.16 -5.82
N LEU A 68 -21.35 25.31 -6.84
CA LEU A 68 -20.47 24.13 -6.91
C LEU A 68 -18.99 24.48 -6.66
N GLU A 69 -18.54 25.64 -7.16
CA GLU A 69 -17.18 26.17 -7.02
C GLU A 69 -16.74 26.42 -5.56
N THR A 70 -17.68 26.73 -4.66
CA THR A 70 -17.37 27.00 -3.24
C THR A 70 -17.39 25.74 -2.37
N MET A 71 -17.88 24.61 -2.90
CA MET A 71 -18.01 23.36 -2.14
C MET A 71 -16.67 22.61 -2.04
N PRO A 72 -16.22 22.23 -0.82
CA PRO A 72 -14.95 21.55 -0.68
C PRO A 72 -15.03 20.11 -1.20
N LEU A 73 -14.36 19.81 -2.30
CA LEU A 73 -14.26 18.44 -2.83
C LEU A 73 -13.55 17.50 -1.83
N PHE A 74 -14.22 16.37 -1.52
CA PHE A 74 -13.79 15.25 -0.66
C PHE A 74 -12.97 15.62 0.60
N PRO A 75 -13.48 16.47 1.53
CA PRO A 75 -12.67 17.08 2.59
C PRO A 75 -12.05 16.04 3.54
N GLN A 76 -12.78 14.96 3.85
CA GLN A 76 -12.30 13.87 4.72
C GLN A 76 -11.23 12.98 4.06
N TRP A 77 -11.11 12.99 2.73
CA TRP A 77 -10.18 12.14 1.97
C TRP A 77 -8.86 12.86 1.63
N ARG A 78 -8.80 14.20 1.70
CA ARG A 78 -7.62 14.98 1.33
C ARG A 78 -6.33 14.55 2.03
N LEU A 79 -6.37 14.29 3.35
CA LEU A 79 -5.21 13.84 4.10
C LEU A 79 -4.92 12.33 3.90
N PRO A 80 -5.91 11.41 3.97
CA PRO A 80 -5.71 10.00 3.61
C PRO A 80 -5.08 9.81 2.22
N LEU A 81 -5.58 10.49 1.18
CA LEU A 81 -5.05 10.35 -0.18
C LEU A 81 -3.59 10.85 -0.30
N LYS A 82 -3.25 11.98 0.34
CA LYS A 82 -1.87 12.47 0.41
C LYS A 82 -0.94 11.48 1.13
N LEU A 83 -1.40 10.87 2.23
CA LEU A 83 -0.65 9.85 2.95
C LEU A 83 -0.43 8.60 2.10
N VAL A 84 -1.46 8.11 1.40
CA VAL A 84 -1.35 6.95 0.50
C VAL A 84 -0.40 7.24 -0.66
N ALA A 85 -0.50 8.40 -1.29
CA ALA A 85 0.40 8.80 -2.37
C ALA A 85 1.86 8.87 -1.92
N ALA A 86 2.12 9.45 -0.73
CA ALA A 86 3.47 9.50 -0.16
C ALA A 86 4.02 8.10 0.18
N LEU A 87 3.22 7.23 0.81
CA LEU A 87 3.62 5.86 1.12
C LEU A 87 3.87 5.02 -0.14
N LEU A 88 3.01 5.16 -1.17
CA LEU A 88 3.23 4.51 -2.47
C LEU A 88 4.51 5.01 -3.14
N ALA A 89 4.77 6.33 -3.13
CA ALA A 89 5.99 6.88 -3.71
C ALA A 89 7.25 6.37 -3.00
N VAL A 90 7.26 6.34 -1.66
CA VAL A 90 8.38 5.81 -0.86
C VAL A 90 8.58 4.31 -1.09
N THR A 91 7.51 3.51 -1.02
CA THR A 91 7.62 2.05 -1.19
C THR A 91 7.99 1.67 -2.63
N PHE A 92 7.47 2.38 -3.64
CA PHE A 92 7.85 2.22 -5.05
C PHE A 92 9.29 2.63 -5.32
N LEU A 93 9.76 3.76 -4.80
CA LEU A 93 11.14 4.20 -4.99
C LEU A 93 12.13 3.23 -4.32
N TYR A 94 11.79 2.70 -3.14
CA TYR A 94 12.58 1.67 -2.47
C TYR A 94 12.68 0.36 -3.29
N THR A 95 11.54 -0.16 -3.77
CA THR A 95 11.53 -1.39 -4.56
C THR A 95 12.16 -1.19 -5.94
N LEU A 96 12.02 -0.02 -6.55
CA LEU A 96 12.69 0.34 -7.80
C LEU A 96 14.21 0.38 -7.64
N LEU A 97 14.71 1.05 -6.59
CA LEU A 97 16.14 1.16 -6.30
C LEU A 97 16.77 -0.23 -6.13
N ARG A 98 16.08 -1.11 -5.40
CA ARG A 98 16.55 -2.45 -5.07
C ARG A 98 16.42 -3.48 -6.21
N ASP A 99 15.27 -3.54 -6.89
CA ASP A 99 14.97 -4.62 -7.84
C ASP A 99 15.34 -4.28 -9.30
N VAL A 100 15.65 -3.02 -9.61
CA VAL A 100 15.93 -2.54 -10.98
C VAL A 100 17.22 -1.74 -11.06
N VAL A 101 17.41 -0.73 -10.18
CA VAL A 101 18.59 0.14 -10.25
C VAL A 101 19.87 -0.58 -9.81
N GLN A 102 19.85 -1.35 -8.71
CA GLN A 102 21.04 -2.09 -8.28
C GLN A 102 21.48 -3.16 -9.30
N PRO A 103 20.60 -4.02 -9.87
CA PRO A 103 20.98 -4.94 -10.95
C PRO A 103 21.40 -4.23 -12.24
N GLY A 104 20.82 -3.06 -12.54
CA GLY A 104 21.20 -2.21 -13.67
C GLY A 104 22.61 -1.66 -13.55
N ILE A 105 23.00 -1.16 -12.37
CA ILE A 105 24.34 -0.63 -12.07
C ILE A 105 25.39 -1.75 -11.97
N SER A 106 25.04 -2.89 -11.38
CA SER A 106 25.97 -4.00 -11.14
C SER A 106 26.17 -4.91 -12.36
N GLY A 107 25.44 -4.67 -13.46
CA GLY A 107 25.45 -5.54 -14.63
C GLY A 107 24.82 -4.90 -15.86
N SER A 108 23.49 -5.01 -16.02
CA SER A 108 22.84 -4.58 -17.26
C SER A 108 21.38 -4.14 -17.05
N TRP A 109 20.99 -3.05 -17.72
CA TRP A 109 19.64 -2.45 -17.64
C TRP A 109 18.50 -3.25 -18.31
N ARG A 110 18.69 -4.56 -18.51
CA ARG A 110 17.68 -5.45 -19.13
C ARG A 110 16.43 -5.65 -18.25
N ASP A 111 16.50 -5.33 -16.97
CA ASP A 111 15.45 -5.56 -15.97
C ASP A 111 14.36 -4.47 -15.87
N LEU A 112 14.41 -3.42 -16.70
CA LEU A 112 13.42 -2.33 -16.69
C LEU A 112 11.97 -2.82 -16.89
N TYR A 113 11.76 -3.94 -17.59
CA TYR A 113 10.43 -4.57 -17.76
C TYR A 113 9.78 -5.00 -16.44
N LYS A 114 10.54 -5.08 -15.33
CA LYS A 114 10.01 -5.38 -14.00
C LYS A 114 9.17 -4.23 -13.44
N MET A 115 9.38 -2.99 -13.88
CA MET A 115 8.74 -1.79 -13.30
C MET A 115 7.20 -1.83 -13.32
N PRO A 116 6.50 -2.12 -14.44
CA PRO A 116 5.04 -1.96 -14.48
C PRO A 116 4.27 -2.98 -13.64
N VAL A 117 4.85 -4.15 -13.34
CA VAL A 117 4.13 -5.24 -12.66
C VAL A 117 4.84 -5.76 -11.42
N LEU A 118 6.15 -6.04 -11.45
CA LEU A 118 6.84 -6.60 -10.28
C LEU A 118 7.08 -5.54 -9.21
N VAL A 119 7.58 -4.36 -9.59
CA VAL A 119 7.83 -3.25 -8.65
C VAL A 119 6.52 -2.74 -8.05
N VAL A 120 5.50 -2.53 -8.89
CA VAL A 120 4.13 -2.18 -8.45
C VAL A 120 3.54 -3.22 -7.51
N ASN A 121 3.61 -4.53 -7.84
CA ASN A 121 3.07 -5.58 -6.97
C ASN A 121 3.88 -5.83 -5.68
N LYS A 122 5.02 -5.16 -5.48
CA LYS A 122 5.72 -5.09 -4.18
C LYS A 122 5.33 -3.81 -3.40
N ALA A 123 5.08 -2.69 -4.07
CA ALA A 123 4.67 -1.43 -3.46
C ALA A 123 3.19 -1.41 -2.99
N LEU A 124 2.29 -2.06 -3.74
CA LEU A 124 0.87 -2.18 -3.39
C LEU A 124 0.61 -2.88 -2.04
N PRO A 125 1.06 -4.15 -1.81
CA PRO A 125 0.92 -4.79 -0.49
C PRO A 125 1.70 -4.04 0.58
N TRP A 126 2.88 -3.50 0.21
CA TRP A 126 3.68 -2.50 0.91
C TRP A 126 2.81 -1.47 1.66
N THR A 127 2.24 -0.58 0.86
CA THR A 127 1.39 0.50 1.37
C THR A 127 0.12 -0.05 2.02
N SER A 128 -0.50 -1.09 1.46
CA SER A 128 -1.76 -1.64 1.97
C SER A 128 -1.70 -2.10 3.43
N ILE A 129 -0.73 -2.95 3.78
CA ILE A 129 -0.62 -3.49 5.14
C ILE A 129 -0.19 -2.39 6.15
N THR A 130 0.58 -1.42 5.68
CA THR A 130 0.95 -0.22 6.44
C THR A 130 -0.28 0.61 6.78
N LEU A 131 -1.16 0.88 5.81
CA LEU A 131 -2.42 1.59 6.05
C LEU A 131 -3.33 0.83 7.02
N LEU A 132 -3.44 -0.49 6.89
CA LEU A 132 -4.22 -1.32 7.80
C LEU A 132 -3.70 -1.23 9.25
N ALA A 133 -2.37 -1.26 9.43
CA ALA A 133 -1.77 -1.04 10.74
C ALA A 133 -2.07 0.37 11.29
N LEU A 134 -2.04 1.41 10.44
CA LEU A 134 -2.39 2.79 10.79
C LEU A 134 -3.89 3.01 11.08
N VAL A 135 -4.79 2.09 10.71
CA VAL A 135 -6.20 2.09 11.16
C VAL A 135 -6.30 1.70 12.64
N TYR A 136 -5.51 0.71 13.07
CA TYR A 136 -5.63 0.10 14.41
C TYR A 136 -4.72 0.75 15.46
N LEU A 137 -3.53 1.22 15.08
CA LEU A 137 -2.57 1.90 15.93
C LEU A 137 -3.14 3.08 16.76
N PRO A 138 -3.91 4.04 16.22
CA PRO A 138 -4.40 5.17 17.01
C PRO A 138 -5.37 4.73 18.11
N GLY A 139 -6.09 3.61 17.92
CA GLY A 139 -6.93 3.03 18.97
C GLY A 139 -6.11 2.49 20.15
N GLN A 140 -4.89 2.02 19.91
CA GLN A 140 -3.97 1.57 20.96
C GLN A 140 -3.30 2.73 21.66
N VAL A 141 -2.84 3.74 20.90
CA VAL A 141 -2.30 4.99 21.47
C VAL A 141 -3.34 5.67 22.37
N ALA A 142 -4.60 5.72 21.95
CA ALA A 142 -5.71 6.23 22.77
C ALA A 142 -5.92 5.40 24.05
N ALA A 143 -5.84 4.06 23.98
CA ALA A 143 -5.97 3.19 25.15
C ALA A 143 -4.79 3.33 26.14
N VAL A 144 -3.55 3.44 25.64
CA VAL A 144 -2.36 3.71 26.46
C VAL A 144 -2.47 5.08 27.14
N LEU A 145 -2.93 6.11 26.41
CA LEU A 145 -3.12 7.44 26.97
C LEU A 145 -4.24 7.48 28.03
N GLN A 146 -5.32 6.73 27.84
CA GLN A 146 -6.37 6.53 28.87
C GLN A 146 -5.80 5.82 30.11
N LEU A 147 -4.96 4.79 29.94
CA LEU A 147 -4.31 4.08 31.05
C LEU A 147 -3.30 4.95 31.81
N HIS A 148 -2.57 5.82 31.11
CA HIS A 148 -1.61 6.77 31.66
C HIS A 148 -2.31 7.90 32.44
N ARG A 149 -3.33 8.53 31.84
CA ARG A 149 -4.10 9.60 32.48
C ARG A 149 -5.04 9.09 33.57
N GLY A 150 -5.40 7.81 33.55
CA GLY A 150 -6.26 7.19 34.55
C GLY A 150 -7.74 7.64 34.51
N THR A 151 -8.16 8.34 33.45
CA THR A 151 -9.53 8.83 33.22
C THR A 151 -9.87 8.77 31.73
N LYS A 152 -11.17 8.65 31.41
CA LYS A 152 -11.70 8.76 30.03
C LYS A 152 -12.14 10.17 29.66
N TYR A 153 -12.29 11.08 30.62
CA TYR A 153 -12.91 12.40 30.42
C TYR A 153 -11.92 13.46 29.90
N SER A 154 -10.62 13.16 29.94
CA SER A 154 -9.57 14.02 29.38
C SER A 154 -9.55 13.97 27.84
N ARG A 155 -9.73 15.12 27.18
CA ARG A 155 -9.72 15.24 25.71
C ARG A 155 -8.43 14.72 25.08
N PHE A 156 -8.53 14.03 23.95
CA PHE A 156 -7.37 13.62 23.16
C PHE A 156 -6.65 14.83 22.55
N PRO A 157 -5.32 14.76 22.30
CA PRO A 157 -4.64 15.75 21.47
C PRO A 157 -5.29 15.84 20.08
N ALA A 158 -5.32 17.04 19.47
CA ALA A 158 -6.03 17.26 18.21
C ALA A 158 -5.52 16.40 17.03
N TRP A 159 -4.22 16.05 17.01
CA TRP A 159 -3.66 15.10 16.03
C TRP A 159 -4.21 13.67 16.23
N LEU A 160 -4.35 13.28 17.51
CA LEU A 160 -5.09 12.15 18.07
C LEU A 160 -6.44 11.93 17.39
N GLU A 161 -7.28 12.90 17.65
CA GLU A 161 -8.66 12.97 17.23
C GLU A 161 -8.79 12.94 15.69
N ARG A 162 -8.03 13.79 15.00
CA ARG A 162 -8.03 13.85 13.52
C ARG A 162 -7.67 12.50 12.88
N TRP A 163 -6.69 11.78 13.44
CA TRP A 163 -6.32 10.44 12.97
C TRP A 163 -7.41 9.40 13.27
N LEU A 164 -8.00 9.42 14.47
CA LEU A 164 -9.11 8.53 14.84
C LEU A 164 -10.34 8.69 13.93
N CYS A 165 -10.62 9.91 13.45
CA CYS A 165 -11.69 10.20 12.49
C CYS A 165 -11.41 9.64 11.08
N MET A 166 -10.14 9.58 10.65
CA MET A 166 -9.75 9.17 9.29
C MET A 166 -9.62 7.65 9.09
N ARG A 167 -9.85 6.85 10.14
CA ARG A 167 -9.71 5.39 10.11
C ARG A 167 -10.57 4.72 9.04
N LYS A 168 -11.78 5.23 8.76
CA LYS A 168 -12.66 4.68 7.71
C LYS A 168 -12.01 4.80 6.33
N GLN A 169 -11.50 5.99 6.01
CA GLN A 169 -10.86 6.29 4.72
C GLN A 169 -9.56 5.49 4.55
N LEU A 170 -8.74 5.39 5.61
CA LEU A 170 -7.52 4.57 5.58
C LEU A 170 -7.82 3.08 5.38
N GLY A 171 -8.86 2.55 6.03
CA GLY A 171 -9.29 1.15 5.86
C GLY A 171 -9.81 0.85 4.46
N LEU A 172 -10.60 1.75 3.87
CA LEU A 172 -11.09 1.62 2.50
C LEU A 172 -9.96 1.71 1.46
N LEU A 173 -8.97 2.59 1.66
CA LEU A 173 -7.80 2.68 0.79
C LEU A 173 -6.90 1.44 0.93
N SER A 174 -6.73 0.90 2.14
CA SER A 174 -6.05 -0.39 2.35
C SER A 174 -6.76 -1.53 1.62
N PHE A 175 -8.09 -1.62 1.71
CA PHE A 175 -8.85 -2.63 0.96
C PHE A 175 -8.66 -2.49 -0.56
N LEU A 176 -8.72 -1.26 -1.10
CA LEU A 176 -8.48 -1.01 -2.53
C LEU A 176 -7.09 -1.46 -2.98
N LEU A 177 -6.03 -1.12 -2.23
CA LEU A 177 -4.67 -1.55 -2.57
C LEU A 177 -4.48 -3.07 -2.41
N SER A 178 -5.16 -3.70 -1.44
CA SER A 178 -5.18 -5.17 -1.29
C SER A 178 -5.86 -5.86 -2.47
N ALA A 179 -6.99 -5.34 -2.93
CA ALA A 179 -7.70 -5.87 -4.10
C ALA A 179 -6.85 -5.73 -5.37
N LEU A 180 -6.22 -4.56 -5.59
CA LEU A 180 -5.27 -4.37 -6.68
C LEU A 180 -4.10 -5.35 -6.59
N HIS A 181 -3.48 -5.51 -5.42
CA HIS A 181 -2.42 -6.50 -5.20
C HIS A 181 -2.86 -7.93 -5.54
N ALA A 182 -4.10 -8.31 -5.19
CA ALA A 182 -4.65 -9.62 -5.55
C ALA A 182 -4.77 -9.79 -7.07
N PHE A 183 -5.34 -8.82 -7.79
CA PHE A 183 -5.42 -8.85 -9.27
C PHE A 183 -4.02 -8.92 -9.91
N TYR A 184 -3.10 -8.03 -9.49
CA TYR A 184 -1.72 -8.04 -9.98
C TYR A 184 -1.02 -9.38 -9.75
N SER A 185 -1.31 -10.05 -8.64
CA SER A 185 -0.74 -11.37 -8.30
C SER A 185 -1.36 -12.51 -9.10
N VAL A 186 -2.68 -12.54 -9.28
CA VAL A 186 -3.38 -13.54 -10.12
C VAL A 186 -2.94 -13.45 -11.59
N CYS A 187 -2.59 -12.25 -12.08
CA CYS A 187 -2.04 -12.07 -13.43
C CYS A 187 -0.58 -12.53 -13.61
N TYR A 188 0.14 -13.02 -12.57
CA TYR A 188 1.54 -13.44 -12.70
C TYR A 188 1.83 -14.45 -13.83
N PRO A 189 1.10 -15.58 -13.95
CA PRO A 189 1.34 -16.58 -14.99
C PRO A 189 0.99 -16.12 -16.41
N MET A 190 0.10 -15.11 -16.57
CA MET A 190 -0.31 -14.60 -17.89
C MET A 190 0.81 -13.80 -18.60
N ARG A 191 1.89 -13.44 -17.89
CA ARG A 191 2.94 -12.56 -18.41
C ARG A 191 3.90 -13.32 -19.31
N ARG A 192 4.20 -12.77 -20.50
CA ARG A 192 5.20 -13.33 -21.43
C ARG A 192 6.56 -13.58 -20.76
N SER A 193 6.99 -12.68 -19.87
CA SER A 193 8.25 -12.84 -19.12
C SER A 193 8.25 -14.02 -18.15
N TYR A 194 7.10 -14.41 -17.58
CA TYR A 194 6.98 -15.63 -16.79
C TYR A 194 6.99 -16.88 -17.69
N ARG A 195 6.27 -16.83 -18.82
CA ARG A 195 6.27 -17.91 -19.81
C ARG A 195 7.68 -18.22 -20.32
N TYR A 196 8.48 -17.21 -20.70
CA TYR A 196 9.85 -17.44 -21.14
C TYR A 196 10.75 -18.02 -20.03
N LYS A 197 10.60 -17.58 -18.78
CA LYS A 197 11.31 -18.20 -17.64
C LYS A 197 10.95 -19.68 -17.48
N LEU A 198 9.67 -20.02 -17.55
CA LEU A 198 9.19 -21.40 -17.43
C LEU A 198 9.75 -22.31 -18.55
N LEU A 199 9.80 -21.82 -19.80
CA LEU A 199 10.42 -22.56 -20.91
C LEU A 199 11.93 -22.75 -20.68
N ASN A 200 12.65 -21.72 -20.24
CA ASN A 200 14.08 -21.81 -19.97
C ASN A 200 14.39 -22.80 -18.84
N TRP A 201 13.61 -22.77 -17.75
CA TRP A 201 13.74 -23.73 -16.64
C TRP A 201 13.47 -25.17 -17.09
N ALA A 202 12.43 -25.41 -17.89
CA ALA A 202 12.14 -26.74 -18.43
C ALA A 202 13.26 -27.25 -19.35
N TYR A 203 13.81 -26.38 -20.21
CA TYR A 203 14.95 -26.72 -21.07
C TYR A 203 16.21 -27.06 -20.24
N GLN A 204 16.53 -26.24 -19.22
CA GLN A 204 17.66 -26.47 -18.31
C GLN A 204 17.51 -27.77 -17.52
N GLN A 205 16.31 -28.08 -17.02
CA GLN A 205 16.02 -29.33 -16.32
C GLN A 205 16.32 -30.57 -17.20
N VAL A 206 15.88 -30.53 -18.46
CA VAL A 206 16.16 -31.60 -19.43
C VAL A 206 17.66 -31.69 -19.74
N GLN A 207 18.34 -30.55 -19.93
CA GLN A 207 19.78 -30.51 -20.16
C GLN A 207 20.60 -31.05 -18.97
N GLN A 208 20.09 -30.89 -17.74
CA GLN A 208 20.66 -31.44 -16.50
C GLN A 208 20.24 -32.90 -16.23
N ASN A 209 19.45 -33.54 -17.11
CA ASN A 209 18.92 -34.90 -16.96
C ASN A 209 18.14 -35.12 -15.64
N ARG A 210 17.54 -34.05 -15.08
CA ARG A 210 16.82 -34.09 -13.80
C ARG A 210 15.37 -34.50 -14.00
N SER A 211 15.03 -35.73 -13.60
CA SER A 211 13.68 -36.29 -13.76
C SER A 211 12.59 -35.57 -12.96
N ASP A 212 12.89 -35.17 -11.72
CA ASP A 212 11.93 -34.51 -10.82
C ASP A 212 12.39 -33.13 -10.35
N ALA A 213 11.53 -32.14 -10.52
CA ALA A 213 11.72 -30.75 -10.10
C ALA A 213 10.94 -30.37 -8.84
N TRP A 214 10.22 -31.31 -8.22
CA TRP A 214 9.44 -31.09 -7.01
C TRP A 214 10.33 -30.66 -5.82
N VAL A 215 9.86 -29.68 -5.05
CA VAL A 215 10.52 -29.18 -3.84
C VAL A 215 9.45 -28.94 -2.76
N GLU A 216 9.29 -29.92 -1.89
CA GLU A 216 8.24 -29.99 -0.85
C GLU A 216 8.14 -28.69 0.00
N ASP A 217 9.28 -28.18 0.50
CA ASP A 217 9.36 -26.97 1.35
C ASP A 217 8.83 -25.71 0.63
N ASP A 218 9.09 -25.60 -0.67
CA ASP A 218 8.67 -24.48 -1.51
C ASP A 218 7.17 -24.55 -1.86
N VAL A 219 6.64 -25.77 -2.04
CA VAL A 219 5.20 -26.02 -2.26
C VAL A 219 4.40 -25.68 -1.00
N TRP A 220 4.77 -26.23 0.17
CA TRP A 220 4.08 -25.90 1.42
C TRP A 220 4.08 -24.40 1.72
N ARG A 221 5.22 -23.73 1.52
CA ARG A 221 5.30 -22.27 1.65
C ARG A 221 4.28 -21.57 0.75
N MET A 222 4.23 -21.94 -0.53
CA MET A 222 3.35 -21.35 -1.55
C MET A 222 1.87 -21.49 -1.17
N GLU A 223 1.42 -22.72 -0.89
CA GLU A 223 0.02 -23.01 -0.56
C GLU A 223 -0.44 -22.30 0.73
N ILE A 224 0.39 -22.32 1.78
CA ILE A 224 0.05 -21.69 3.06
C ILE A 224 -0.08 -20.17 2.90
N TYR A 225 0.90 -19.47 2.30
CA TYR A 225 0.81 -18.02 2.22
C TYR A 225 -0.32 -17.57 1.28
N ILE A 226 -0.60 -18.29 0.18
CA ILE A 226 -1.70 -17.95 -0.72
C ILE A 226 -3.04 -18.07 0.00
N SER A 227 -3.27 -19.18 0.72
CA SER A 227 -4.49 -19.39 1.51
C SER A 227 -4.68 -18.28 2.57
N LEU A 228 -3.63 -17.92 3.32
CA LEU A 228 -3.66 -16.82 4.28
C LEU A 228 -3.98 -15.46 3.62
N GLY A 229 -3.46 -15.22 2.40
CA GLY A 229 -3.75 -14.02 1.63
C GLY A 229 -5.21 -13.92 1.20
N ILE A 230 -5.79 -15.02 0.72
CA ILE A 230 -7.21 -15.11 0.33
C ILE A 230 -8.12 -14.87 1.54
N LEU A 231 -7.85 -15.55 2.67
CA LEU A 231 -8.62 -15.37 3.91
C LEU A 231 -8.49 -13.94 4.47
N GLY A 232 -7.30 -13.34 4.41
CA GLY A 232 -7.07 -11.95 4.79
C GLY A 232 -7.86 -10.97 3.91
N LEU A 233 -7.87 -11.17 2.60
CA LEU A 233 -8.64 -10.35 1.67
C LEU A 233 -10.15 -10.49 1.88
N ALA A 234 -10.65 -11.70 2.14
CA ALA A 234 -12.06 -11.94 2.46
C ALA A 234 -12.47 -11.24 3.77
N ALA A 235 -11.61 -11.26 4.80
CA ALA A 235 -11.81 -10.52 6.04
C ALA A 235 -11.85 -9.00 5.80
N LEU A 236 -10.94 -8.46 4.98
CA LEU A 236 -10.96 -7.05 4.57
C LEU A 236 -12.20 -6.68 3.76
N ALA A 237 -12.69 -7.56 2.88
CA ALA A 237 -13.89 -7.33 2.11
C ALA A 237 -15.12 -7.18 3.01
N MET A 238 -15.29 -8.02 4.04
CA MET A 238 -16.37 -7.88 5.03
C MET A 238 -16.27 -6.56 5.83
N VAL A 239 -15.05 -6.14 6.19
CA VAL A 239 -14.80 -4.84 6.86
C VAL A 239 -15.12 -3.66 5.93
N ALA A 240 -14.83 -3.77 4.63
CA ALA A 240 -15.16 -2.76 3.64
C ALA A 240 -16.68 -2.69 3.37
N VAL A 241 -17.36 -3.82 3.19
CA VAL A 241 -18.81 -3.89 2.95
C VAL A 241 -19.60 -3.34 4.15
N SER A 242 -19.22 -3.70 5.38
CA SER A 242 -19.83 -3.11 6.59
C SER A 242 -19.57 -1.60 6.77
N SER A 243 -18.67 -1.00 5.98
CA SER A 243 -18.42 0.44 5.96
C SER A 243 -19.37 1.21 5.01
N VAL A 244 -20.15 0.52 4.18
CA VAL A 244 -21.21 1.12 3.34
C VAL A 244 -22.35 1.62 4.23
N PRO A 245 -22.86 2.86 4.06
CA PRO A 245 -23.85 3.43 4.98
C PRO A 245 -25.09 2.56 5.21
N SER A 246 -25.69 2.00 4.16
CA SER A 246 -26.89 1.16 4.24
C SER A 246 -26.67 -0.13 5.06
N VAL A 247 -25.52 -0.77 4.90
CA VAL A 247 -25.13 -1.95 5.70
C VAL A 247 -24.82 -1.53 7.13
N SER A 248 -24.07 -0.45 7.32
CA SER A 248 -23.70 0.07 8.64
C SER A 248 -24.91 0.53 9.46
N SER A 249 -26.01 0.98 8.83
CA SER A 249 -27.25 1.35 9.51
C SER A 249 -28.15 0.16 9.87
N ALA A 250 -27.98 -0.98 9.20
CA ALA A 250 -28.75 -2.20 9.47
C ALA A 250 -28.16 -3.05 10.61
N LEU A 251 -26.89 -2.81 10.97
CA LEU A 251 -26.19 -3.55 12.02
C LEU A 251 -26.34 -2.89 13.39
N SER A 252 -26.53 -3.70 14.44
CA SER A 252 -26.41 -3.20 15.82
C SER A 252 -24.96 -2.77 16.11
N TRP A 253 -24.79 -1.90 17.11
CA TRP A 253 -23.46 -1.43 17.49
C TRP A 253 -22.55 -2.53 18.03
N ARG A 254 -23.10 -3.66 18.49
CA ARG A 254 -22.34 -4.86 18.87
C ARG A 254 -21.79 -5.59 17.65
N GLU A 255 -22.61 -5.80 16.62
CA GLU A 255 -22.21 -6.49 15.38
C GLU A 255 -21.21 -5.65 14.59
N PHE A 256 -21.48 -4.35 14.43
CA PHE A 256 -20.56 -3.42 13.78
C PHE A 256 -19.19 -3.38 14.48
N GLN A 257 -19.18 -3.32 15.82
CA GLN A 257 -17.92 -3.43 16.56
C GLN A 257 -17.24 -4.78 16.37
N CYS A 258 -17.97 -5.90 16.35
CA CYS A 258 -17.40 -7.22 16.11
C CYS A 258 -16.67 -7.27 14.76
N ILE A 259 -17.30 -6.79 13.68
CA ILE A 259 -16.71 -6.76 12.35
C ILE A 259 -15.52 -5.79 12.30
N GLN A 260 -15.71 -4.51 12.64
CA GLN A 260 -14.68 -3.49 12.48
C GLN A 260 -13.48 -3.66 13.42
N ARG A 261 -13.67 -4.27 14.60
CA ARG A 261 -12.62 -4.50 15.60
C ARG A 261 -12.11 -5.93 15.58
N SER A 262 -12.96 -6.93 15.80
CA SER A 262 -12.48 -8.32 15.97
C SER A 262 -12.03 -8.91 14.64
N LEU A 263 -12.91 -8.91 13.62
CA LEU A 263 -12.53 -9.36 12.27
C LEU A 263 -11.46 -8.45 11.65
N GLY A 264 -11.51 -7.14 11.92
CA GLY A 264 -10.47 -6.19 11.53
C GLY A 264 -9.06 -6.50 12.05
N TYR A 265 -8.91 -6.79 13.34
CA TYR A 265 -7.63 -7.26 13.89
C TYR A 265 -7.26 -8.67 13.36
N GLY A 266 -8.26 -9.52 13.09
CA GLY A 266 -8.06 -10.82 12.43
C GLY A 266 -7.49 -10.68 11.01
N ALA A 267 -8.00 -9.74 10.22
CA ALA A 267 -7.47 -9.41 8.90
C ALA A 267 -6.01 -8.93 8.98
N LEU A 268 -5.69 -8.03 9.92
CA LEU A 268 -4.30 -7.59 10.14
C LEU A 268 -3.38 -8.77 10.50
N LEU A 269 -3.84 -9.70 11.33
CA LEU A 269 -3.09 -10.91 11.68
C LEU A 269 -2.86 -11.82 10.46
N LEU A 270 -3.91 -12.12 9.68
CA LEU A 270 -3.83 -12.95 8.48
C LEU A 270 -2.92 -12.33 7.40
N CYS A 271 -3.06 -11.03 7.12
CA CYS A 271 -2.20 -10.33 6.17
C CYS A 271 -0.73 -10.25 6.65
N THR A 272 -0.50 -10.14 7.96
CA THR A 272 0.87 -10.20 8.52
C THR A 272 1.44 -11.60 8.37
N ALA A 273 0.68 -12.64 8.74
CA ALA A 273 1.10 -14.03 8.60
C ALA A 273 1.39 -14.40 7.14
N HIS A 274 0.56 -13.97 6.19
CA HIS A 274 0.80 -14.07 4.75
C HIS A 274 2.18 -13.51 4.35
N ALA A 275 2.53 -12.31 4.80
CA ALA A 275 3.82 -11.69 4.52
C ALA A 275 5.01 -12.38 5.23
N LEU A 276 4.82 -12.88 6.45
CA LEU A 276 5.85 -13.62 7.19
C LEU A 276 6.16 -14.98 6.53
N VAL A 277 5.12 -15.76 6.20
CA VAL A 277 5.25 -17.06 5.52
C VAL A 277 5.80 -16.89 4.10
N TYR A 278 5.43 -15.82 3.39
CA TYR A 278 6.08 -15.47 2.11
C TYR A 278 7.60 -15.28 2.26
N GLY A 279 8.06 -14.72 3.38
CA GLY A 279 9.48 -14.55 3.69
C GLY A 279 10.20 -15.86 4.02
N TRP A 280 9.56 -16.81 4.72
CA TRP A 280 10.09 -18.15 5.02
C TRP A 280 11.56 -18.17 5.52
N ARG A 281 12.53 -18.63 4.70
CA ARG A 281 13.97 -18.65 5.00
C ARG A 281 14.71 -17.35 4.62
N LYS A 282 14.11 -16.49 3.79
CA LYS A 282 14.69 -15.23 3.26
C LYS A 282 14.99 -14.17 4.32
N TRP A 283 14.53 -14.37 5.55
CA TRP A 283 14.90 -13.57 6.73
C TRP A 283 16.35 -13.79 7.16
N ALA A 284 16.88 -15.00 6.97
CA ALA A 284 18.21 -15.41 7.44
C ALA A 284 19.28 -15.41 6.32
N GLU A 285 18.86 -15.31 5.06
CA GLU A 285 19.75 -15.37 3.89
C GLU A 285 20.48 -14.02 3.65
N PRO A 286 21.82 -13.94 3.77
CA PRO A 286 22.54 -12.69 3.55
C PRO A 286 22.39 -12.12 2.12
N ARG A 287 22.19 -13.01 1.14
CA ARG A 287 21.87 -12.66 -0.27
C ARG A 287 20.64 -11.76 -0.40
N SER A 288 19.71 -11.84 0.56
CA SER A 288 18.51 -11.00 0.60
C SER A 288 18.79 -9.54 1.04
N TYR A 289 20.01 -9.18 1.46
CA TYR A 289 20.38 -7.83 1.95
C TYR A 289 21.22 -7.05 0.93
N VAL A 290 20.59 -6.64 -0.16
CA VAL A 290 21.21 -5.86 -1.25
C VAL A 290 21.64 -4.48 -0.74
N TRP A 291 22.93 -4.14 -0.86
CA TRP A 291 23.51 -2.89 -0.33
C TRP A 291 23.13 -2.57 1.12
N TYR A 292 23.15 -3.59 1.99
CA TYR A 292 22.70 -3.50 3.40
C TYR A 292 21.21 -3.14 3.59
N THR A 293 20.42 -3.02 2.52
CA THR A 293 18.98 -2.74 2.60
C THR A 293 18.20 -4.05 2.80
N PRO A 294 17.29 -4.14 3.79
CA PRO A 294 16.52 -5.36 4.03
C PRO A 294 15.46 -5.58 2.94
N PRO A 295 14.97 -6.82 2.75
CA PRO A 295 13.82 -7.08 1.90
C PRO A 295 12.59 -6.24 2.26
N SER A 296 11.84 -5.82 1.25
CA SER A 296 10.63 -5.02 1.41
C SER A 296 9.60 -5.66 2.35
N PHE A 297 9.49 -6.99 2.38
CA PHE A 297 8.57 -7.70 3.27
C PHE A 297 8.94 -7.55 4.76
N ILE A 298 10.24 -7.42 5.11
CA ILE A 298 10.67 -7.23 6.51
C ILE A 298 10.17 -5.86 7.00
N LEU A 299 10.40 -4.81 6.19
CA LEU A 299 9.92 -3.46 6.46
C LEU A 299 8.39 -3.39 6.48
N ALA A 300 7.73 -4.15 5.60
CA ALA A 300 6.27 -4.25 5.55
C ALA A 300 5.65 -4.84 6.80
N SER A 301 6.23 -5.93 7.32
CA SER A 301 5.70 -6.64 8.48
C SER A 301 6.03 -5.97 9.82
N ALA A 302 7.03 -5.09 9.88
CA ALA A 302 7.48 -4.46 11.12
C ALA A 302 6.38 -3.66 11.85
N LEU A 303 5.72 -2.70 11.17
CA LEU A 303 4.66 -1.90 11.78
C LEU A 303 3.41 -2.74 12.16
N PRO A 304 2.88 -3.63 11.29
CA PRO A 304 1.85 -4.59 11.66
C PRO A 304 2.20 -5.45 12.89
N ALA A 305 3.43 -5.96 12.98
CA ALA A 305 3.89 -6.75 14.12
C ALA A 305 3.87 -5.94 15.42
N VAL A 306 4.36 -4.69 15.40
CA VAL A 306 4.27 -3.78 16.56
C VAL A 306 2.82 -3.53 16.97
N VAL A 307 1.91 -3.34 16.01
CA VAL A 307 0.47 -3.16 16.29
C VAL A 307 -0.16 -4.45 16.85
N LEU A 308 0.23 -5.64 16.39
CA LEU A 308 -0.28 -6.91 16.94
C LEU A 308 0.27 -7.18 18.35
N LEU A 309 1.54 -6.87 18.62
CA LEU A 309 2.15 -6.97 19.95
C LEU A 309 1.56 -5.95 20.94
N GLY A 310 1.35 -4.70 20.50
CA GLY A 310 0.63 -3.68 21.27
C GLY A 310 -0.83 -4.10 21.57
N LYS A 311 -1.46 -4.81 20.63
CA LYS A 311 -2.78 -5.40 20.85
C LYS A 311 -2.76 -6.53 21.89
N ALA A 312 -1.80 -7.44 21.78
CA ALA A 312 -1.63 -8.56 22.72
C ALA A 312 -1.35 -8.08 24.14
N THR A 313 -0.45 -7.10 24.32
CA THR A 313 -0.18 -6.51 25.64
C THR A 313 -1.41 -5.84 26.24
N LEU A 314 -2.17 -5.05 25.46
CA LEU A 314 -3.43 -4.44 25.93
C LEU A 314 -4.55 -5.46 26.23
N LEU A 315 -4.46 -6.70 25.73
CA LEU A 315 -5.39 -7.79 26.06
C LEU A 315 -5.05 -8.52 27.37
N LEU A 316 -3.84 -8.34 27.93
CA LEU A 316 -3.44 -8.95 29.19
C LEU A 316 -4.45 -8.63 30.31
N PRO A 317 -4.83 -9.60 31.16
CA PRO A 317 -5.94 -9.42 32.11
C PRO A 317 -5.82 -8.21 33.03
N CYS A 318 -4.60 -7.86 33.46
CA CYS A 318 -4.32 -6.69 34.29
C CYS A 318 -4.65 -5.37 33.57
N LEU A 319 -4.12 -5.16 32.36
CA LEU A 319 -4.32 -3.94 31.57
C LEU A 319 -5.75 -3.86 31.03
N ASN A 320 -6.29 -4.96 30.51
CA ASN A 320 -7.65 -5.02 29.98
C ASN A 320 -8.71 -4.74 31.06
N ARG A 321 -8.57 -5.34 32.26
CA ARG A 321 -9.47 -5.04 33.41
C ARG A 321 -9.35 -3.58 33.85
N LYS A 322 -8.15 -2.99 33.90
CA LYS A 322 -7.95 -1.57 34.25
C LYS A 322 -8.58 -0.64 33.21
N LEU A 323 -8.32 -0.87 31.93
CA LEU A 323 -8.89 -0.11 30.81
C LEU A 323 -10.42 -0.19 30.80
N ALA A 324 -10.99 -1.37 31.01
CA ALA A 324 -12.44 -1.58 31.09
C ALA A 324 -13.11 -0.91 32.31
N ARG A 325 -12.37 -0.62 33.39
CA ARG A 325 -12.88 0.24 34.48
C ARG A 325 -12.87 1.71 34.04
N ILE A 326 -11.75 2.19 33.50
CA ILE A 326 -11.60 3.59 33.05
C ILE A 326 -12.66 3.94 31.99
N GLN A 327 -12.89 3.06 31.01
CA GLN A 327 -13.91 3.25 29.97
C GLN A 327 -15.35 3.25 30.53
N ARG A 328 -15.60 2.53 31.63
CA ARG A 328 -16.87 2.61 32.38
C ARG A 328 -16.99 3.86 33.27
N GLY A 329 -15.97 4.70 33.36
CA GLY A 329 -15.99 5.98 34.08
C GLY A 329 -15.22 5.98 35.40
N TRP A 330 -14.42 4.96 35.69
CA TRP A 330 -13.53 4.97 36.85
C TRP A 330 -12.37 5.95 36.65
N GLU A 331 -12.06 6.74 37.68
CA GLU A 331 -10.93 7.66 37.71
C GLU A 331 -9.90 7.26 38.78
N LEU A 332 -8.61 7.38 38.44
CA LEU A 332 -7.52 7.34 39.40
C LEU A 332 -7.47 8.66 40.19
N THR A 333 -8.15 8.69 41.33
CA THR A 333 -8.02 9.77 42.32
C THR A 333 -6.60 9.77 42.90
N CYS A 334 -5.74 10.64 42.38
CA CYS A 334 -4.44 10.90 43.00
C CYS A 334 -4.67 11.50 44.39
N THR A 335 -4.26 10.78 45.44
CA THR A 335 -4.57 11.13 46.84
C THR A 335 -3.63 12.24 47.36
N SER A 336 -3.67 13.42 46.73
CA SER A 336 -2.95 14.63 47.17
C SER A 336 -3.64 15.30 48.38
N SER A 337 -3.95 14.50 49.40
CA SER A 337 -4.70 14.92 50.60
C SER A 337 -4.05 14.45 51.90
N ARG A 338 -2.71 14.29 51.91
CA ARG A 338 -1.95 13.82 53.09
C ARG A 338 -0.84 14.77 53.60
N LEU A 339 -0.84 16.04 53.19
CA LEU A 339 0.16 17.05 53.60
C LEU A 339 -0.41 18.39 54.12
N HIS A 340 -1.72 18.50 54.36
CA HIS A 340 -2.34 19.71 54.94
C HIS A 340 -3.24 19.42 56.16
N LYS A 341 -2.87 18.39 56.95
CA LYS A 341 -3.50 18.07 58.25
C LYS A 341 -2.48 17.79 59.38
N ARG A 342 -1.29 18.41 59.28
CA ARG A 342 -0.28 18.52 60.35
C ARG A 342 0.34 19.92 60.30
N GLY A 343 -0.21 20.83 61.09
CA GLY A 343 0.17 22.25 61.11
C GLY A 343 -0.82 23.08 61.93
N GLY A 344 -1.29 22.53 63.04
CA GLY A 344 -2.37 23.10 63.85
C GLY A 344 -2.44 22.43 65.23
N VAL A 345 -1.40 22.67 66.02
CA VAL A 345 -1.38 22.72 67.49
C VAL A 345 -0.44 23.87 67.83
#